data_AF-A0A4U1JAW2-F1
#
_entry.id   AF-A0A4U1JAW2-F1
#
_cell.length_a   1.000
_cell.length_b   1.000
_cell.length_c   1.000
_cell.angle_alpha   90.00
_cell.angle_beta   90.00
_cell.angle_gamma   90.00
#
_symmetry.space_group_name_H-M   'P 1'
#
loop_
_entity.id
_entity.type
_entity.pdbx_description
1 polymer ?
#
loop_
_entity_poly.entity_id
_entity_poly.type
_entity_poly.pdbx_seq_one_letter_code
_entity_poly.pdbx_strand_id
1 'polypeptide(L)'
;MTVLYEDAHVVCDDDALTIKRYYFPVGSKRIPYSEIRRVDDTPMGWLTGKLRLWGMGPAPYWFHLDMERPGKDRCLVLDRGSFVKIALTPDDHEAVLALLRERTR
;
A
#
# COMPACT_ATOMS: atom_id res chain seq x y z
N MET A 1 17.26 0.28 -11.95
CA MET A 1 16.06 -0.47 -11.52
C MET A 1 16.51 -1.76 -10.88
N THR A 2 16.76 -1.67 -9.58
CA THR A 2 17.14 -2.80 -8.74
C THR A 2 15.95 -3.13 -7.86
N VAL A 3 15.39 -4.32 -8.00
CA VAL A 3 14.28 -4.76 -7.14
C VAL A 3 14.82 -5.07 -5.76
N LEU A 4 14.32 -4.36 -4.74
CA LEU A 4 14.69 -4.52 -3.33
C LEU A 4 13.73 -5.47 -2.61
N TYR A 5 12.47 -5.48 -3.04
CA TYR A 5 11.43 -6.37 -2.52
C TYR A 5 10.32 -6.56 -3.56
N GLU A 6 9.76 -7.76 -3.63
CA GLU A 6 8.62 -8.07 -4.49
C GLU A 6 7.74 -9.15 -3.86
N ASP A 7 6.43 -8.94 -3.87
CA ASP A 7 5.43 -9.92 -3.47
C ASP A 7 4.21 -9.91 -4.44
N ALA A 8 3.10 -10.54 -4.06
CA ALA A 8 1.92 -10.60 -4.90
C ALA A 8 1.25 -9.23 -5.13
N HIS A 9 1.45 -8.27 -4.24
CA HIS A 9 0.75 -6.99 -4.16
C HIS A 9 1.62 -5.78 -4.51
N VAL A 10 2.92 -5.83 -4.25
CA VAL A 10 3.83 -4.69 -4.42
C VAL A 10 5.20 -5.10 -4.98
N VAL A 11 5.88 -4.12 -5.58
CA VAL A 11 7.31 -4.15 -5.91
C VAL A 11 7.92 -2.87 -5.36
N CYS A 12 8.94 -2.99 -4.53
CA CYS A 12 9.77 -1.87 -4.10
C CYS A 12 11.09 -1.97 -4.86
N ASP A 13 11.38 -0.99 -5.72
CA ASP A 13 12.69 -0.87 -6.35
C ASP A 13 13.49 0.29 -5.74
N ASP A 14 14.60 0.62 -6.36
CA ASP A 14 15.53 1.68 -5.95
C ASP A 14 14.94 3.10 -6.02
N ASP A 15 13.84 3.30 -6.76
CA ASP A 15 13.29 4.63 -7.10
C ASP A 15 11.81 4.79 -6.72
N ALA A 16 11.02 3.71 -6.76
CA ALA A 16 9.59 3.78 -6.53
C ALA A 16 8.98 2.52 -5.91
N LEU A 17 7.78 2.72 -5.36
CA LEU A 17 6.84 1.66 -5.04
C LEU A 17 5.91 1.43 -6.23
N THR A 18 5.77 0.18 -6.67
CA THR A 18 4.74 -0.25 -7.63
C THR A 18 3.71 -1.11 -6.93
N ILE A 19 2.45 -0.70 -6.98
CA ILE A 19 1.32 -1.43 -6.41
C ILE A 19 0.65 -2.21 -7.53
N LYS A 20 0.69 -3.54 -7.44
CA LYS A 20 0.03 -4.47 -8.36
C LYS A 20 -1.48 -4.45 -8.12
N ARG A 21 -2.26 -4.72 -9.18
CA ARG A 21 -3.73 -4.78 -9.15
C ARG A 21 -4.36 -3.55 -8.45
N TYR A 22 -3.81 -2.38 -8.72
CA TYR A 22 -4.29 -1.12 -8.18
C TYR A 22 -5.57 -0.66 -8.90
N TYR A 23 -5.59 -0.81 -10.23
CA TYR A 23 -6.76 -0.55 -11.06
C TYR A 23 -7.46 -1.88 -11.37
N PHE A 24 -8.78 -1.93 -11.17
CA PHE A 24 -9.59 -3.08 -11.53
C PHE A 24 -10.08 -2.95 -12.99
N PRO A 25 -10.07 -4.02 -13.80
CA PRO A 25 -9.69 -5.40 -13.46
C PRO A 25 -8.20 -5.71 -13.57
N VAL A 26 -7.43 -4.87 -14.28
CA VAL A 26 -5.98 -4.98 -14.43
C VAL A 26 -5.33 -3.61 -14.36
N GLY A 27 -4.08 -3.56 -13.90
CA GLY A 27 -3.28 -2.34 -13.90
C GLY A 27 -2.52 -2.15 -12.59
N SER A 28 -1.27 -1.70 -12.70
CA SER A 28 -0.45 -1.30 -11.57
C SER A 28 -0.44 0.22 -11.41
N LYS A 29 -0.03 0.68 -10.24
CA LYS A 29 0.28 2.08 -10.00
C LYS A 29 1.70 2.19 -9.46
N ARG A 30 2.55 2.90 -10.20
CA ARG A 30 3.89 3.27 -9.76
C ARG A 30 3.85 4.62 -9.05
N ILE A 31 4.52 4.72 -7.92
CA ILE A 31 4.58 5.90 -7.06
C ILE A 31 6.04 6.12 -6.67
N PRO A 32 6.72 7.13 -7.23
CA PRO A 32 8.06 7.51 -6.80
C PRO A 32 8.10 7.80 -5.30
N TYR A 33 9.18 7.41 -4.62
CA TYR A 33 9.27 7.66 -3.17
C TYR A 33 9.21 9.14 -2.82
N SER A 34 9.68 10.01 -3.73
CA SER A 34 9.60 11.48 -3.60
C SER A 34 8.18 12.04 -3.56
N GLU A 35 7.17 11.30 -4.02
CA GLU A 35 5.77 11.69 -3.92
C GLU A 35 5.10 11.25 -2.61
N ILE A 36 5.75 10.39 -1.83
CA ILE A 36 5.22 9.87 -0.57
C ILE A 36 5.69 10.78 0.56
N ARG A 37 4.75 11.54 1.13
CA ARG A 37 5.04 12.50 2.21
C ARG A 37 5.06 11.85 3.59
N ARG A 38 4.24 10.82 3.79
CA ARG A 38 4.12 10.11 5.05
C ARG A 38 3.68 8.67 4.84
N VAL A 39 4.19 7.79 5.69
CA VAL A 39 3.83 6.38 5.74
C VAL A 39 3.40 6.05 7.17
N ASP A 40 2.15 5.67 7.34
CA ASP A 40 1.60 5.27 8.63
C ASP A 40 1.41 3.76 8.69
N ASP A 41 1.69 3.19 9.86
CA ASP A 41 1.33 1.83 10.19
C ASP A 41 0.02 1.83 10.95
N THR A 42 -1.02 1.22 10.38
CA THR A 42 -2.38 1.32 10.91
C THR A 42 -2.96 -0.07 11.15
N PRO A 43 -3.56 -0.33 12.33
CA PRO A 43 -4.29 -1.57 12.56
C PRO A 43 -5.55 -1.65 11.68
N MET A 44 -5.80 -2.83 11.11
CA MET A 44 -7.00 -3.13 10.38
C MET A 44 -8.06 -3.76 11.27
N GLY A 45 -9.29 -3.27 11.14
CA GLY A 45 -10.47 -3.79 11.77
C GLY A 45 -11.68 -3.60 10.87
N TRP A 46 -12.84 -4.00 11.37
CA TRP A 46 -14.11 -3.92 10.66
C TRP A 46 -14.43 -2.50 10.16
N LEU A 47 -14.07 -1.48 10.96
CA LEU A 47 -14.33 -0.07 10.65
C LEU A 47 -13.25 0.57 9.77
N THR A 48 -12.06 -0.03 9.65
CA THR A 48 -10.95 0.53 8.85
C THR A 48 -10.78 -0.17 7.50
N GLY A 49 -11.74 -0.98 7.09
CA GLY A 49 -11.78 -1.58 5.75
C GLY A 49 -11.14 -2.96 5.63
N LYS A 50 -11.01 -3.73 6.72
CA LYS A 50 -10.43 -5.09 6.68
C LYS A 50 -11.10 -6.02 5.66
N LEU A 51 -12.41 -5.90 5.45
CA LEU A 51 -13.16 -6.67 4.44
C LEU A 51 -13.26 -5.99 3.06
N ARG A 52 -12.71 -4.78 2.91
CA ARG A 52 -12.72 -4.07 1.62
C ARG A 52 -11.70 -4.73 0.74
N LEU A 53 -12.10 -5.55 -0.24
CA LEU A 53 -11.14 -6.24 -1.12
C LEU A 53 -10.48 -5.29 -2.13
N TRP A 54 -11.20 -4.26 -2.60
CA TRP A 54 -10.70 -3.23 -3.51
C TRP A 54 -11.54 -1.95 -3.44
N GLY A 55 -10.94 -0.82 -3.81
CA GLY A 55 -11.60 0.45 -4.03
C GLY A 55 -11.71 1.32 -2.77
N MET A 56 -12.69 2.22 -2.78
CA MET A 56 -12.89 3.22 -1.73
C MET A 56 -13.41 2.57 -0.42
N GLY A 57 -12.73 2.82 0.69
CA GLY A 57 -13.18 2.47 2.04
C GLY A 57 -14.02 3.55 2.74
N PRO A 58 -14.40 3.31 4.01
CA PRO A 58 -15.21 4.23 4.83
C PRO A 58 -14.44 5.46 5.35
N ALA A 59 -13.13 5.31 5.60
CA ALA A 59 -12.19 6.43 5.65
C ALA A 59 -11.78 6.81 4.21
N PRO A 60 -11.18 7.99 3.94
CA PRO A 60 -10.68 8.33 2.61
C PRO A 60 -9.42 7.50 2.22
N TYR A 61 -9.48 6.18 2.38
CA TYR A 61 -8.48 5.20 2.02
C TYR A 61 -8.88 4.43 0.77
N TRP A 62 -8.03 4.47 -0.24
CA TRP A 62 -8.13 3.66 -1.44
C TRP A 62 -7.37 2.35 -1.26
N PHE A 63 -8.06 1.23 -1.42
CA PHE A 63 -7.49 -0.11 -1.28
C PHE A 63 -7.23 -0.72 -2.65
N HIS A 64 -6.01 -1.23 -2.86
CA HIS A 64 -5.70 -2.08 -4.02
C HIS A 64 -6.36 -3.47 -3.87
N LEU A 65 -6.39 -4.27 -4.95
CA LEU A 65 -7.07 -5.56 -4.90
C LEU A 65 -6.24 -6.57 -4.11
N ASP A 66 -6.81 -7.03 -3.00
CA ASP A 66 -6.24 -8.06 -2.13
C ASP A 66 -7.37 -8.93 -1.59
N MET A 67 -7.39 -10.20 -2.02
CA MET A 67 -8.37 -11.20 -1.60
C MET A 67 -8.05 -11.77 -0.21
N GLU A 68 -6.80 -11.64 0.23
CA GLU A 68 -6.27 -12.18 1.49
C GLU A 68 -6.31 -11.14 2.62
N ARG A 69 -6.61 -9.87 2.30
CA ARG A 69 -6.76 -8.77 3.27
C ARG A 69 -7.61 -9.12 4.51
N PRO A 70 -8.73 -9.86 4.42
CA PRO A 70 -9.48 -10.25 5.61
C PRO A 70 -8.68 -11.03 6.65
N GLY A 71 -7.59 -11.69 6.27
CA GLY A 71 -6.66 -12.38 7.16
C GLY A 71 -5.54 -11.50 7.74
N LYS A 72 -5.40 -10.25 7.25
CA LYS A 72 -4.34 -9.32 7.66
C LYS A 72 -4.86 -8.38 8.78
N ASP A 73 -4.00 -8.04 9.73
CA ASP A 73 -4.34 -7.23 10.91
C ASP A 73 -3.78 -5.81 10.87
N ARG A 74 -2.91 -5.50 9.92
CA ARG A 74 -2.29 -4.19 9.74
C ARG A 74 -2.25 -3.82 8.27
N CYS A 75 -2.22 -2.52 8.00
CA CYS A 75 -1.99 -1.96 6.67
C CYS A 75 -1.03 -0.78 6.76
N LEU A 76 -0.38 -0.50 5.64
CA LEU A 76 0.44 0.68 5.45
C LEU A 76 -0.37 1.73 4.71
N VAL A 77 -0.49 2.92 5.30
CA VAL A 77 -1.22 4.04 4.70
C VAL A 77 -0.21 5.02 4.13
N LEU A 78 -0.25 5.20 2.82
CA LEU A 78 0.55 6.19 2.11
C LEU A 78 -0.19 7.50 1.99
N ASP A 79 0.42 8.56 2.50
CA ASP A 79 -0.01 9.94 2.30
C ASP A 79 0.85 10.59 1.23
N ARG A 80 0.21 11.04 0.15
CA ARG A 80 0.85 11.75 -0.97
C ARG A 80 0.52 13.26 -0.95
N GLY A 81 -0.10 13.74 0.12
CA GLY A 81 -0.64 15.10 0.22
C GLY A 81 -2.03 15.27 -0.40
N SER A 82 -2.64 14.19 -0.90
CA SER A 82 -4.01 14.17 -1.39
C SER A 82 -5.00 13.80 -0.28
N PHE A 83 -6.25 14.23 -0.43
CA PHE A 83 -7.34 13.86 0.51
C PHE A 83 -7.51 12.34 0.62
N VAL A 84 -7.41 11.63 -0.51
CA VAL A 84 -7.43 10.16 -0.54
C VAL A 84 -6.03 9.63 -0.28
N LYS A 85 -5.90 8.77 0.74
CA LYS A 85 -4.67 8.03 1.07
C LYS A 85 -4.75 6.62 0.50
N ILE A 86 -3.60 5.99 0.27
CA ILE A 86 -3.58 4.63 -0.30
C ILE A 86 -3.29 3.65 0.83
N ALA A 87 -4.14 2.64 0.99
CA ALA A 87 -3.95 1.56 1.94
C ALA A 87 -3.36 0.31 1.25
N LEU A 88 -2.23 -0.12 1.78
CA LEU A 88 -1.42 -1.24 1.29
C LEU A 88 -1.37 -2.35 2.31
N THR A 89 -1.34 -3.57 1.81
CA THR A 89 -1.36 -4.80 2.60
C THR A 89 -0.37 -5.77 1.96
N PRO A 90 0.94 -5.45 1.98
CA PRO A 90 1.98 -6.36 1.48
C PRO A 90 1.99 -7.67 2.28
N ASP A 91 2.68 -8.68 1.76
CA ASP A 91 2.78 -9.98 2.43
C ASP A 91 3.79 -9.93 3.59
N ASP A 92 4.94 -9.28 3.39
CA ASP A 92 5.88 -8.92 4.47
C ASP A 92 5.70 -7.44 4.87
N HIS A 93 4.85 -7.22 5.87
CA HIS A 93 4.52 -5.87 6.37
C HIS A 93 5.73 -5.11 6.89
N GLU A 94 6.61 -5.76 7.65
CA GLU A 94 7.74 -5.10 8.30
C GLU A 94 8.84 -4.77 7.29
N ALA A 95 9.13 -5.66 6.33
CA ALA A 95 10.11 -5.40 5.28
C ALA A 95 9.72 -4.19 4.42
N VAL A 96 8.45 -4.13 3.98
CA VAL A 96 7.96 -3.01 3.16
C VAL A 96 7.90 -1.71 3.96
N LEU A 97 7.49 -1.76 5.24
CA LEU A 97 7.50 -0.59 6.11
C LEU A 97 8.92 -0.02 6.29
N ALA A 98 9.90 -0.88 6.54
CA ALA A 98 11.29 -0.48 6.69
C ALA A 98 11.83 0.18 5.42
N LEU A 99 11.60 -0.43 4.26
CA LEU A 99 11.99 0.11 2.96
C LEU A 99 11.34 1.47 2.69
N LEU A 100 10.03 1.60 2.91
CA LEU A 100 9.33 2.86 2.71
C LEU A 100 9.89 3.95 3.63
N ARG A 101 10.10 3.66 4.92
CA ARG A 101 10.68 4.63 5.87
C ARG A 101 12.11 5.03 5.55
N GLU A 102 12.89 4.16 4.92
CA GLU A 102 14.24 4.47 4.46
C GLU A 102 14.20 5.41 3.25
N ARG A 103 13.27 5.15 2.31
CA ARG A 103 13.25 5.80 0.99
C ARG A 103 12.41 7.08 0.92
N THR A 104 11.47 7.30 1.83
CA THR A 104 10.57 8.46 1.83
C THR A 104 10.97 9.53 2.85
N ARG A 105 12.27 9.64 3.18
CA ARG A 105 12.80 10.64 4.12
C ARG A 105 12.92 12.03 3.50
#